data_AF-A0A2N3KUN3-F1
#
_entry.id   AF-A0A2N3KUN3-F1
#
_cell.length_a   1.000
_cell.length_b   1.000
_cell.length_c   1.000
_cell.angle_alpha   90.00
_cell.angle_beta   90.00
_cell.angle_gamma   90.00
#
_symmetry.space_group_name_H-M   'P 1'
#
loop_
_entity.id
_entity.type
_entity.pdbx_description
1 polymer ?
#
loop_
_entity_poly.entity_id
_entity_poly.type
_entity_poly.pdbx_seq_one_letter_code
_entity_poly.pdbx_strand_id
1 'polypeptide(L)'
;MAQIDEKLANLDLNGLRAEIDEIDRAMHDLIIRRTRVVQAVGAFKDRQIAQGSKVRVPYRPAREARIMRNLVRSHDGAFPKTALIQIWRELIAAGTRLEAPYTVALCRDADGQDCWELARLNFGCLNEIIEFDSQLEAIHALEDGRAAVGVFPAPVPGEGHSWWPLIAQDSAVRVVSKLPFGGRPVGRGEDTEGFVLAAIDLEESGDDRTLFVVKVEQPGDEATLRKDFAKASPGSAILGVFTPEAENHCFVLVDVAGFLCNQGENFRSTLLDHGLKCGDVRVLGAYGVPIPADEM
;
A
#
# COMPACT_ATOMS: atom_id res chain seq x y z
N MET A 1 -35.85 0.73 -2.16
CA MET A 1 -36.31 1.70 -1.15
C MET A 1 -36.04 1.08 0.21
N ALA A 2 -35.01 1.55 0.92
CA ALA A 2 -34.71 1.07 2.26
C ALA A 2 -35.98 1.23 3.11
N GLN A 3 -36.33 0.19 3.86
CA GLN A 3 -37.43 0.20 4.80
C GLN A 3 -37.12 1.29 5.83
N ILE A 4 -37.73 2.47 5.66
CA ILE A 4 -37.55 3.59 6.58
C ILE A 4 -37.98 3.06 7.93
N ASP A 5 -37.06 3.09 8.90
CA ASP A 5 -37.34 2.71 10.27
C ASP A 5 -38.61 3.46 10.70
N GLU A 6 -39.66 2.70 11.03
CA GLU A 6 -40.99 3.23 11.33
C GLU A 6 -40.95 4.23 12.49
N LYS A 7 -39.93 4.11 13.36
CA LYS A 7 -39.63 5.09 14.41
C LYS A 7 -39.15 6.43 13.85
N LEU A 8 -38.26 6.42 12.84
CA LEU A 8 -37.75 7.63 12.19
C LEU A 8 -38.82 8.31 11.33
N ALA A 9 -39.70 7.53 10.68
CA ALA A 9 -40.77 8.05 9.82
C ALA A 9 -41.78 8.95 10.58
N ASN A 10 -41.91 8.76 11.89
CA ASN A 10 -42.87 9.46 12.73
C ASN A 10 -42.29 10.72 13.42
N LEU A 11 -40.99 11.00 13.26
CA LEU A 11 -40.36 12.19 13.83
C LEU A 11 -40.54 13.40 12.92
N ASP A 12 -40.72 14.58 13.53
CA ASP A 12 -40.58 15.84 12.81
C ASP A 12 -39.10 16.17 12.56
N LEU A 13 -38.81 17.28 11.85
CA LEU A 13 -37.44 17.66 11.54
C LEU A 13 -36.56 17.87 12.78
N ASN A 14 -37.14 18.38 13.88
CA ASN A 14 -36.39 18.61 15.10
C ASN A 14 -36.08 17.29 15.81
N GLY A 15 -37.03 16.35 15.81
CA GLY A 15 -36.82 14.99 16.30
C GLY A 15 -35.74 14.25 15.52
N LEU A 16 -35.76 14.34 14.19
CA LEU A 16 -34.72 13.75 13.34
C LEU A 16 -33.33 14.34 13.60
N ARG A 17 -33.23 15.66 13.82
CA ARG A 17 -31.97 16.32 14.17
C ARG A 17 -31.46 15.92 15.56
N ALA A 18 -32.36 15.79 16.53
CA ALA A 18 -31.99 15.32 17.86
C ALA A 18 -31.44 13.88 17.83
N GLU A 19 -32.00 13.01 16.99
CA GLU A 19 -31.47 11.66 16.77
C GLU A 19 -30.04 11.71 16.18
N ILE A 20 -29.78 12.59 15.20
CA ILE A 20 -28.43 12.81 14.65
C ILE A 20 -27.47 13.28 15.76
N ASP A 21 -27.87 14.28 16.56
CA ASP A 21 -27.03 14.82 17.64
C ASP A 21 -26.69 13.75 18.70
N GLU A 22 -27.62 12.84 18.99
CA GLU A 22 -27.40 11.71 19.89
C GLU A 22 -26.39 10.72 19.29
N ILE A 23 -26.56 10.35 18.01
CA ILE A 23 -25.64 9.46 17.29
C ILE A 23 -24.24 10.09 17.22
N ASP A 24 -24.13 11.37 16.89
CA ASP A 24 -22.86 12.09 16.80
C ASP A 24 -22.12 12.11 18.13
N ARG A 25 -22.85 12.29 19.24
CA ARG A 25 -22.27 12.19 20.58
C ARG A 25 -21.75 10.79 20.86
N ALA A 26 -22.52 9.76 20.53
CA ALA A 26 -22.09 8.38 20.70
C ALA A 26 -20.86 8.04 19.85
N MET A 27 -20.81 8.52 18.59
CA MET A 27 -19.65 8.37 17.72
C MET A 27 -18.41 9.04 18.30
N HIS A 28 -18.55 10.28 18.79
CA HIS A 28 -17.45 11.00 19.44
C HIS A 28 -16.92 10.23 20.67
N ASP A 29 -17.82 9.75 21.55
CA ASP A 29 -17.43 8.96 22.72
C ASP A 29 -16.70 7.66 22.33
N LEU A 30 -17.14 7.00 21.26
CA LEU A 30 -16.48 5.81 20.71
C LEU A 30 -15.10 6.14 20.14
N ILE A 31 -14.93 7.26 19.44
CA ILE A 31 -13.62 7.72 18.94
C ILE A 31 -12.67 7.97 20.12
N ILE A 32 -13.12 8.67 21.17
CA ILE A 32 -12.30 8.92 22.37
C ILE A 32 -11.92 7.61 23.06
N ARG A 33 -12.87 6.67 23.18
CA ARG A 33 -12.59 5.34 23.75
C ARG A 33 -11.58 4.57 22.91
N ARG A 34 -11.72 4.57 21.58
CA ARG A 34 -10.76 3.95 20.65
C ARG A 34 -9.37 4.54 20.83
N THR A 35 -9.26 5.86 20.94
CA THR A 35 -7.99 6.56 21.17
C THR A 35 -7.29 6.08 22.45
N ARG A 36 -8.01 5.90 23.56
CA ARG A 36 -7.43 5.36 24.80
C ARG A 36 -6.88 3.95 24.62
N VAL A 37 -7.54 3.10 23.81
CA VAL A 37 -7.05 1.75 23.49
C VAL A 37 -5.79 1.82 22.65
N VAL A 38 -5.74 2.69 21.64
CA VAL A 38 -4.55 2.89 20.79
C VAL A 38 -3.35 3.35 21.63
N GLN A 39 -3.54 4.28 22.57
CA GLN A 39 -2.48 4.69 23.49
C GLN A 39 -1.95 3.53 24.35
N ALA A 40 -2.85 2.66 24.83
CA ALA A 40 -2.45 1.47 25.57
C ALA A 40 -1.67 0.47 24.69
N VAL A 41 -2.01 0.34 23.41
CA VAL A 41 -1.25 -0.46 22.43
C VAL A 41 0.15 0.13 22.20
N GLY A 42 0.27 1.45 22.04
CA GLY A 42 1.56 2.13 21.95
C GLY A 42 2.43 1.86 23.18
N ALA A 43 1.90 2.09 24.38
CA ALA A 43 2.61 1.82 25.63
C ALA A 43 3.03 0.34 25.80
N PHE A 44 2.25 -0.60 25.26
CA PHE A 44 2.63 -2.01 25.23
C PHE A 44 3.81 -2.27 24.28
N LYS A 45 3.79 -1.69 23.07
CA LYS A 45 4.88 -1.81 22.09
C LYS A 45 6.18 -1.21 22.62
N ASP A 46 6.13 -0.04 23.27
CA ASP A 46 7.31 0.61 23.86
C ASP A 46 8.00 -0.28 24.90
N ARG A 47 7.21 -0.96 25.74
CA ARG A 47 7.75 -1.93 26.71
C ARG A 47 8.43 -3.10 26.02
N GLN A 48 7.92 -3.58 24.88
CA GLN A 48 8.58 -4.63 24.12
C GLN A 48 9.87 -4.15 23.45
N ILE A 49 9.89 -2.93 22.91
CA ILE A 49 11.10 -2.34 22.31
C ILE A 49 12.18 -2.20 23.39
N ALA A 50 11.83 -1.76 24.59
CA ALA A 50 12.74 -1.71 25.74
C ALA A 50 13.28 -3.10 26.16
N GLN A 51 12.61 -4.18 25.78
CA GLN A 51 13.03 -5.57 25.99
C GLN A 51 13.79 -6.17 24.79
N GLY A 52 14.10 -5.36 23.77
CA GLY A 52 14.92 -5.76 22.62
C GLY A 52 14.14 -6.06 21.33
N SER A 53 12.82 -5.82 21.28
CA SER A 53 12.03 -5.99 20.04
C SER A 53 12.34 -4.91 19.00
N LYS A 54 12.39 -5.29 17.72
CA LYS A 54 12.78 -4.41 16.59
C LYS A 54 11.65 -3.57 15.98
N VAL A 55 10.47 -3.50 16.59
CA VAL A 55 9.33 -2.78 15.99
C VAL A 55 9.56 -1.28 16.06
N ARG A 56 10.06 -0.67 14.99
CA ARG A 56 10.41 0.77 14.98
C ARG A 56 9.37 1.66 14.31
N VAL A 57 8.56 1.11 13.39
CA VAL A 57 7.54 1.87 12.64
C VAL A 57 6.14 1.33 12.98
N PRO A 58 5.20 2.18 13.41
CA PRO A 58 3.85 1.75 13.82
C PRO A 58 2.92 1.37 12.65
N TYR A 59 3.32 1.62 11.40
CA TYR A 59 2.57 1.31 10.18
C TYR A 59 2.47 -0.20 9.92
N ARG A 60 1.24 -0.72 9.74
CA ARG A 60 0.96 -2.16 9.60
C ARG A 60 -0.02 -2.44 8.46
N PRO A 61 0.44 -2.36 7.19
CA PRO A 61 -0.44 -2.38 6.02
C PRO A 61 -1.29 -3.64 5.89
N ALA A 62 -0.76 -4.82 6.20
CA ALA A 62 -1.53 -6.07 6.14
C ALA A 62 -2.71 -6.09 7.14
N ARG A 63 -2.56 -5.45 8.31
CA ARG A 63 -3.66 -5.28 9.27
C ARG A 63 -4.69 -4.29 8.75
N GLU A 64 -4.25 -3.16 8.19
CA GLU A 64 -5.13 -2.15 7.63
C GLU A 64 -5.94 -2.70 6.45
N ALA A 65 -5.31 -3.46 5.55
CA ALA A 65 -5.97 -4.14 4.44
C ALA A 65 -7.14 -5.02 4.92
N ARG A 66 -6.92 -5.85 5.94
CA ARG A 66 -7.97 -6.68 6.55
C ARG A 66 -9.09 -5.85 7.16
N ILE A 67 -8.77 -4.74 7.81
CA ILE A 67 -9.77 -3.83 8.37
C ILE A 67 -10.65 -3.26 7.26
N MET A 68 -10.05 -2.73 6.19
CA MET A 68 -10.79 -2.11 5.07
C MET A 68 -11.65 -3.12 4.32
N ARG A 69 -11.12 -4.32 4.03
CA ARG A 69 -11.91 -5.39 3.39
C ARG A 69 -13.10 -5.81 4.25
N ASN A 70 -12.89 -5.97 5.57
CA ASN A 70 -14.00 -6.28 6.48
C ASN A 70 -15.03 -5.17 6.52
N LEU A 71 -14.60 -3.91 6.52
CA LEU A 71 -15.49 -2.75 6.53
C LEU A 71 -16.39 -2.72 5.28
N VAL A 72 -15.82 -2.93 4.09
CA VAL A 72 -16.58 -2.99 2.83
C VAL A 72 -17.48 -4.21 2.76
N ARG A 73 -16.99 -5.40 3.16
CA ARG A 73 -17.77 -6.64 3.15
C ARG A 73 -18.96 -6.61 4.11
N SER A 74 -18.80 -5.98 5.26
CA SER A 74 -19.86 -5.84 6.27
C SER A 74 -20.72 -4.59 6.06
N HIS A 75 -20.45 -3.80 5.02
CA HIS A 75 -21.21 -2.59 4.73
C HIS A 75 -22.61 -2.93 4.23
N ASP A 76 -23.61 -2.37 4.91
CA ASP A 76 -25.01 -2.40 4.52
C ASP A 76 -25.58 -0.98 4.62
N GLY A 77 -26.46 -0.61 3.69
CA GLY A 77 -27.04 0.71 3.59
C GLY A 77 -26.50 1.61 2.48
N ALA A 78 -26.88 2.88 2.53
CA ALA A 78 -26.71 3.85 1.44
C ALA A 78 -25.49 4.78 1.61
N PHE A 79 -24.71 4.63 2.68
CA PHE A 79 -23.56 5.50 2.92
C PHE A 79 -22.42 5.15 1.95
N PRO A 80 -21.80 6.11 1.23
CA PRO A 80 -20.78 5.79 0.23
C PRO A 80 -19.57 5.06 0.83
N LYS A 81 -19.23 3.88 0.30
CA LYS A 81 -18.10 3.07 0.78
C LYS A 81 -16.76 3.80 0.68
N THR A 82 -16.57 4.62 -0.35
CA THR A 82 -15.37 5.47 -0.48
C THR A 82 -15.22 6.40 0.72
N ALA A 83 -16.29 7.10 1.11
CA ALA A 83 -16.27 7.97 2.30
C ALA A 83 -16.01 7.17 3.58
N LEU A 84 -16.58 5.96 3.66
CA LEU A 84 -16.39 5.06 4.81
C LEU A 84 -14.93 4.64 4.97
N ILE A 85 -14.26 4.26 3.88
CA ILE A 85 -12.82 3.96 3.88
C ILE A 85 -12.01 5.18 4.33
N GLN A 86 -12.33 6.38 3.83
CA GLN A 86 -11.57 7.58 4.19
C GLN A 86 -11.71 7.95 5.67
N ILE A 87 -12.90 7.79 6.25
CA ILE A 87 -13.09 7.94 7.71
C ILE A 87 -12.20 6.96 8.47
N TRP A 88 -12.16 5.69 8.06
CA TRP A 88 -11.31 4.70 8.73
C TRP A 88 -9.82 4.95 8.52
N ARG A 89 -9.41 5.43 7.34
CA ARG A 89 -8.03 5.84 7.05
C ARG A 89 -7.59 6.95 7.99
N GLU A 90 -8.39 7.99 8.16
CA GLU A 90 -8.07 9.11 9.06
C GLU A 90 -8.00 8.64 10.53
N LEU A 91 -8.93 7.79 10.97
CA LEU A 91 -8.91 7.22 12.32
C LEU A 91 -7.67 6.34 12.57
N ILE A 92 -7.20 5.61 11.55
CA ILE A 92 -5.97 4.82 11.62
C ILE A 92 -4.77 5.76 11.64
N ALA A 93 -4.66 6.69 10.70
CA ALA A 93 -3.55 7.65 10.60
C ALA A 93 -3.34 8.46 11.89
N ALA A 94 -4.43 9.01 12.46
CA ALA A 94 -4.39 9.74 13.72
C ALA A 94 -3.95 8.83 14.88
N GLY A 95 -4.45 7.58 14.92
CA GLY A 95 -4.05 6.60 15.93
C GLY A 95 -2.58 6.23 15.84
N THR A 96 -2.09 5.92 14.65
CA THR A 96 -0.69 5.58 14.39
C THR A 96 0.23 6.72 14.79
N ARG A 97 -0.16 7.98 14.54
CA ARG A 97 0.59 9.17 14.99
C ARG A 97 0.66 9.31 16.51
N LEU A 98 -0.41 8.96 17.23
CA LEU A 98 -0.42 8.95 18.70
C LEU A 98 0.48 7.87 19.29
N GLU A 99 0.69 6.75 18.57
CA GLU A 99 1.67 5.74 18.97
C GLU A 99 3.09 6.24 18.74
N ALA A 100 3.41 6.67 17.51
CA ALA A 100 4.66 7.34 17.20
C ALA A 100 4.48 8.24 15.96
N PRO A 101 4.85 9.53 16.02
CA PRO A 101 4.86 10.38 14.84
C PRO A 101 5.84 9.83 13.80
N TYR A 102 5.46 9.86 12.53
CA TYR A 102 6.35 9.49 11.45
C TYR A 102 6.12 10.36 10.22
N THR A 103 7.15 10.40 9.38
CA THR A 103 7.22 11.23 8.18
C THR A 103 7.02 10.39 6.94
N VAL A 104 6.29 10.96 5.98
CA VAL A 104 6.03 10.37 4.65
C VAL A 104 6.92 11.05 3.63
N ALA A 105 7.81 10.30 2.98
CA ALA A 105 8.55 10.78 1.82
C ALA A 105 7.65 10.76 0.57
N LEU A 106 7.72 11.82 -0.22
CA LEU A 106 7.10 11.91 -1.53
C LEU A 106 8.17 12.27 -2.55
N CYS A 107 8.11 11.69 -3.74
CA CYS A 107 8.90 12.12 -4.88
C CYS A 107 8.01 12.27 -6.10
N ARG A 108 8.42 13.13 -7.02
CA ARG A 108 7.87 13.19 -8.39
C ARG A 108 8.60 12.19 -9.28
N ASP A 109 7.90 11.71 -10.30
CA ASP A 109 8.57 11.08 -11.44
C ASP A 109 9.21 12.13 -12.37
N ALA A 110 9.82 11.67 -13.45
CA ALA A 110 10.49 12.52 -14.43
C ALA A 110 9.55 13.51 -15.14
N ASP A 111 8.26 13.18 -15.23
CA ASP A 111 7.23 14.01 -15.85
C ASP A 111 6.60 14.99 -14.85
N GLY A 112 7.08 15.01 -13.61
CA GLY A 112 6.61 15.88 -12.54
C GLY A 112 5.32 15.40 -11.88
N GLN A 113 4.84 14.19 -12.21
CA GLN A 113 3.67 13.60 -11.59
C GLN A 113 4.05 13.08 -10.20
N ASP A 114 3.23 13.45 -9.21
CA ASP A 114 3.36 13.01 -7.82
C ASP A 114 2.20 12.12 -7.39
N CYS A 115 2.33 11.58 -6.18
CA CYS A 115 1.30 10.82 -5.50
C CYS A 115 0.75 11.58 -4.28
N TRP A 116 0.71 12.91 -4.31
CA TRP A 116 0.34 13.71 -3.15
C TRP A 116 -1.05 13.34 -2.60
N GLU A 117 -2.05 13.24 -3.47
CA GLU A 117 -3.41 12.86 -3.09
C GLU A 117 -3.47 11.44 -2.51
N LEU A 118 -2.76 10.48 -3.12
CA LEU A 118 -2.67 9.12 -2.58
C LEU A 118 -2.02 9.09 -1.20
N ALA A 119 -0.95 9.88 -1.01
CA ALA A 119 -0.26 9.99 0.27
C ALA A 119 -1.19 10.58 1.34
N ARG A 120 -1.95 11.63 1.00
CA ARG A 120 -2.91 12.26 1.93
C ARG A 120 -4.08 11.36 2.28
N LEU A 121 -4.68 10.68 1.31
CA LEU A 121 -5.79 9.75 1.57
C LEU A 121 -5.35 8.52 2.37
N ASN A 122 -4.09 8.08 2.23
CA ASN A 122 -3.60 6.92 2.96
C ASN A 122 -3.09 7.26 4.38
N PHE A 123 -2.33 8.34 4.51
CA PHE A 123 -1.63 8.71 5.75
C PHE A 123 -2.29 9.86 6.52
N GLY A 124 -3.45 10.33 6.07
CA GLY A 124 -4.27 11.32 6.75
C GLY A 124 -3.70 12.74 6.74
N CYS A 125 -4.42 13.64 7.38
CA CYS A 125 -4.10 15.07 7.34
C CYS A 125 -3.01 15.50 8.34
N LEU A 126 -2.75 14.70 9.38
CA LEU A 126 -1.85 15.07 10.49
C LEU A 126 -0.38 14.68 10.27
N ASN A 127 -0.09 13.74 9.36
CA ASN A 127 1.28 13.30 9.12
C ASN A 127 2.01 14.26 8.17
N GLU A 128 3.29 14.50 8.48
CA GLU A 128 4.15 15.37 7.68
C GLU A 128 4.53 14.64 6.38
N ILE A 129 4.38 15.34 5.26
CA ILE A 129 4.85 14.87 3.95
C ILE A 129 6.04 15.75 3.57
N ILE A 130 7.18 15.12 3.33
CA ILE A 130 8.39 15.79 2.83
C ILE A 130 8.56 15.42 1.36
N GLU A 131 8.64 16.44 0.51
CA GLU A 131 8.95 16.27 -0.91
C GLU A 131 10.46 16.17 -1.11
N PHE A 132 10.87 15.23 -1.96
CA PHE A 132 12.24 15.03 -2.41
C PHE A 132 12.33 15.26 -3.91
N ASP A 133 13.43 15.87 -4.34
CA ASP A 133 13.67 16.21 -5.75
C ASP A 133 14.08 14.99 -6.60
N SER A 134 14.47 13.87 -5.95
CA SER A 134 14.81 12.63 -6.66
C SER A 134 14.28 11.38 -5.95
N GLN A 135 13.90 10.37 -6.75
CA GLN A 135 13.49 9.05 -6.26
C GLN A 135 14.61 8.39 -5.43
N LEU A 136 15.87 8.54 -5.84
CA LEU A 136 17.02 7.99 -5.13
C LEU A 136 17.19 8.61 -3.74
N GLU A 137 17.05 9.93 -3.63
CA GLU A 137 17.14 10.62 -2.34
C GLU A 137 16.00 10.23 -1.40
N ALA A 138 14.78 10.06 -1.95
CA ALA A 138 13.63 9.56 -1.20
C ALA A 138 13.88 8.12 -0.68
N ILE A 139 14.48 7.24 -1.48
CA ILE A 139 14.86 5.88 -1.05
C ILE A 139 15.91 5.94 0.06
N HIS A 140 16.98 6.73 -0.11
CA HIS A 140 17.98 6.91 0.95
C HIS A 140 17.35 7.48 2.22
N ALA A 141 16.34 8.35 2.12
CA ALA A 141 15.64 8.87 3.29
C ALA A 141 14.92 7.77 4.08
N LEU A 142 14.43 6.73 3.41
CA LEU A 142 13.84 5.55 4.05
C LEU A 142 14.92 4.65 4.67
N GLU A 143 16.03 4.44 3.98
CA GLU A 143 17.15 3.61 4.45
C GLU A 143 17.83 4.20 5.70
N ASP A 144 18.05 5.52 5.69
CA ASP A 144 18.64 6.27 6.81
C ASP A 144 17.64 6.49 7.97
N GLY A 145 16.35 6.25 7.73
CA GLY A 145 15.27 6.51 8.69
C GLY A 145 14.92 8.00 8.87
N ARG A 146 15.27 8.87 7.91
CA ARG A 146 14.80 10.27 7.83
C ARG A 146 13.31 10.35 7.50
N ALA A 147 12.79 9.37 6.76
CA ALA A 147 11.38 9.13 6.54
C ALA A 147 11.05 7.68 6.94
N ALA A 148 9.84 7.44 7.45
CA ALA A 148 9.46 6.09 7.87
C ALA A 148 8.77 5.29 6.76
N VAL A 149 8.06 6.00 5.88
CA VAL A 149 7.35 5.46 4.72
C VAL A 149 7.55 6.41 3.55
N GLY A 150 7.50 5.91 2.33
CA GLY A 150 7.53 6.74 1.13
C GLY A 150 6.47 6.31 0.13
N VAL A 151 5.91 7.27 -0.61
CA VAL A 151 4.90 7.02 -1.65
C VAL A 151 5.50 7.32 -3.01
N PHE A 152 5.50 6.31 -3.87
CA PHE A 152 6.11 6.35 -5.19
C PHE A 152 5.06 6.03 -6.25
N PRO A 153 5.06 6.72 -7.41
CA PRO A 153 4.20 6.37 -8.54
C PRO A 153 4.37 4.91 -8.97
N ALA A 154 3.29 4.30 -9.47
CA ALA A 154 3.37 2.96 -10.03
C ALA A 154 4.32 2.96 -11.25
N PRO A 155 5.24 2.00 -11.36
CA PRO A 155 6.11 1.91 -12.53
C PRO A 155 5.27 1.71 -13.81
N VAL A 156 5.64 2.42 -14.88
CA VAL A 156 5.07 2.23 -16.20
C VAL A 156 6.08 1.49 -17.07
N PRO A 157 5.68 0.39 -17.76
CA PRO A 157 6.55 -0.29 -18.70
C PRO A 157 7.07 0.66 -19.79
N GLY A 158 8.38 0.67 -20.01
CA GLY A 158 9.02 1.49 -21.04
C GLY A 158 9.48 2.88 -20.58
N GLU A 159 9.14 3.31 -19.36
CA GLU A 159 9.69 4.55 -18.80
C GLU A 159 11.13 4.36 -18.31
N GLY A 160 12.01 5.27 -18.71
CA GLY A 160 13.44 5.22 -18.37
C GLY A 160 13.79 5.59 -16.91
N HIS A 161 12.84 6.10 -16.13
CA HIS A 161 13.08 6.65 -14.79
C HIS A 161 12.16 6.02 -13.74
N SER A 162 12.32 4.71 -13.53
CA SER A 162 11.62 3.97 -12.47
C SER A 162 12.43 3.94 -11.18
N TRP A 163 11.76 3.97 -10.02
CA TRP A 163 12.38 3.91 -8.70
C TRP A 163 12.85 2.50 -8.30
N TRP A 164 12.21 1.44 -8.83
CA TRP A 164 12.44 0.06 -8.38
C TRP A 164 13.84 -0.51 -8.69
N PRO A 165 14.54 -0.14 -9.78
CA PRO A 165 15.92 -0.55 -10.00
C PRO A 165 16.91 0.11 -9.02
N LEU A 166 16.54 1.26 -8.45
CA LEU A 166 17.37 2.02 -7.51
C LEU A 166 17.46 1.36 -6.12
N ILE A 167 16.52 0.46 -5.79
CA ILE A 167 16.53 -0.25 -4.51
C ILE A 167 17.57 -1.37 -4.56
N ALA A 168 18.63 -1.21 -3.76
CA ALA A 168 19.70 -2.19 -3.63
C ALA A 168 19.19 -3.57 -3.19
N GLN A 169 19.94 -4.63 -3.54
CA GLN A 169 19.57 -6.01 -3.24
C GLN A 169 19.51 -6.30 -1.73
N ASP A 170 20.41 -5.69 -0.96
CA ASP A 170 20.56 -5.82 0.49
C ASP A 170 19.83 -4.73 1.28
N SER A 171 19.13 -3.81 0.59
CA SER A 171 18.31 -2.78 1.22
C SER A 171 17.30 -3.42 2.18
N ALA A 172 16.94 -2.73 3.25
CA ALA A 172 15.82 -3.12 4.13
C ALA A 172 14.48 -2.60 3.61
N VAL A 173 14.48 -1.65 2.65
CA VAL A 173 13.26 -1.03 2.12
C VAL A 173 12.53 -2.02 1.20
N ARG A 174 11.23 -2.18 1.44
CA ARG A 174 10.36 -3.05 0.66
C ARG A 174 9.11 -2.30 0.22
N VAL A 175 8.50 -2.76 -0.87
CA VAL A 175 7.10 -2.42 -1.16
C VAL A 175 6.21 -3.11 -0.13
N VAL A 176 5.36 -2.33 0.54
CA VAL A 176 4.54 -2.80 1.67
C VAL A 176 3.04 -2.57 1.46
N SER A 177 2.66 -1.74 0.49
CA SER A 177 1.26 -1.48 0.10
C SER A 177 1.16 -0.97 -1.33
N LYS A 178 0.02 -1.22 -1.98
CA LYS A 178 -0.39 -0.55 -3.22
C LYS A 178 -1.47 0.49 -2.90
N LEU A 179 -1.45 1.62 -3.61
CA LEU A 179 -2.41 2.72 -3.48
C LEU A 179 -3.09 3.03 -4.83
N PRO A 180 -4.35 3.48 -4.81
CA PRO A 180 -5.22 3.51 -3.63
C PRO A 180 -5.64 2.09 -3.21
N PHE A 181 -5.82 1.85 -1.91
CA PHE A 181 -6.28 0.53 -1.42
C PHE A 181 -7.79 0.34 -1.61
N GLY A 182 -8.56 1.42 -1.69
CA GLY A 182 -10.01 1.39 -1.87
C GLY A 182 -10.55 2.82 -1.95
N GLY A 183 -11.47 3.04 -2.88
CA GLY A 183 -11.85 4.40 -3.30
C GLY A 183 -10.73 5.09 -4.07
N ARG A 184 -11.09 5.93 -5.05
CA ARG A 184 -10.13 6.75 -5.80
C ARG A 184 -10.18 8.19 -5.31
N PRO A 185 -9.08 8.96 -5.47
CA PRO A 185 -9.15 10.42 -5.45
C PRO A 185 -10.24 10.90 -6.41
N VAL A 186 -10.82 12.06 -6.15
CA VAL A 186 -11.74 12.73 -7.08
C VAL A 186 -11.07 14.02 -7.54
N GLY A 187 -11.04 14.26 -8.86
CA GLY A 187 -10.32 15.34 -9.50
C GLY A 187 -8.84 15.04 -9.73
N ARG A 188 -7.95 15.64 -8.93
CA ARG A 188 -6.50 15.50 -9.14
C ARG A 188 -6.07 14.07 -8.79
N GLY A 189 -5.43 13.39 -9.74
CA GLY A 189 -4.86 12.06 -9.52
C GLY A 189 -5.88 10.91 -9.47
N GLU A 190 -7.04 11.06 -10.12
CA GLU A 190 -8.05 9.98 -10.25
C GLU A 190 -7.47 8.66 -10.80
N ASP A 191 -6.56 8.77 -11.77
CA ASP A 191 -5.91 7.63 -12.41
C ASP A 191 -4.54 7.30 -11.80
N THR A 192 -4.09 8.04 -10.79
CA THR A 192 -2.79 7.80 -10.17
C THR A 192 -2.85 6.52 -9.34
N GLU A 193 -1.92 5.61 -9.60
CA GLU A 193 -1.61 4.47 -8.76
C GLU A 193 -0.19 4.61 -8.21
N GLY A 194 0.06 4.01 -7.06
CA GLY A 194 1.36 4.11 -6.41
C GLY A 194 1.66 2.94 -5.48
N PHE A 195 2.90 2.88 -5.04
CA PHE A 195 3.36 1.95 -4.03
C PHE A 195 3.87 2.69 -2.81
N VAL A 196 3.63 2.09 -1.64
CA VAL A 196 4.24 2.51 -0.38
C VAL A 196 5.49 1.68 -0.15
N LEU A 197 6.60 2.35 0.11
CA LEU A 197 7.88 1.75 0.46
C LEU A 197 8.19 2.02 1.93
N ALA A 198 8.72 1.03 2.64
CA ALA A 198 9.19 1.17 4.02
C ALA A 198 10.15 0.05 4.42
N ALA A 199 10.98 0.33 5.43
CA ALA A 199 11.86 -0.67 6.06
C ALA A 199 11.14 -1.38 7.23
N ILE A 200 10.13 -2.19 6.90
CA ILE A 200 9.33 -2.96 7.87
C ILE A 200 9.21 -4.43 7.44
N ASP A 201 8.94 -5.30 8.41
CA ASP A 201 8.63 -6.70 8.12
C ASP A 201 7.32 -6.81 7.33
N LEU A 202 7.32 -7.68 6.32
CA LEU A 202 6.15 -7.96 5.50
C LEU A 202 5.25 -8.98 6.21
N GLU A 203 3.94 -8.76 6.11
CA GLU A 203 2.92 -9.59 6.73
C GLU A 203 1.85 -9.98 5.71
N GLU A 204 1.32 -11.18 5.85
CA GLU A 204 0.22 -11.66 5.03
C GLU A 204 -1.10 -10.96 5.42
N SER A 205 -1.83 -10.44 4.44
CA SER A 205 -3.16 -9.83 4.61
C SER A 205 -4.31 -10.80 4.29
N GLY A 206 -4.00 -11.95 3.69
CA GLY A 206 -4.93 -13.02 3.32
C GLY A 206 -5.38 -12.97 1.86
N ASP A 207 -5.07 -11.89 1.15
CA ASP A 207 -5.16 -11.77 -0.30
C ASP A 207 -4.09 -10.78 -0.75
N ASP A 208 -2.98 -11.33 -1.21
CA ASP A 208 -1.71 -10.62 -1.34
C ASP A 208 -1.12 -10.84 -2.72
N ARG A 209 -0.25 -9.91 -3.11
CA ARG A 209 0.61 -10.04 -4.29
C ARG A 209 2.05 -9.76 -3.89
N THR A 210 2.97 -10.49 -4.50
CA THR A 210 4.41 -10.36 -4.27
C THR A 210 5.09 -9.82 -5.51
N LEU A 211 5.92 -8.81 -5.33
CA LEU A 211 6.73 -8.21 -6.38
C LEU A 211 8.11 -8.84 -6.40
N PHE A 212 8.47 -9.42 -7.54
CA PHE A 212 9.81 -9.95 -7.81
C PHE A 212 10.54 -9.07 -8.81
N VAL A 213 11.85 -8.88 -8.59
CA VAL A 213 12.75 -8.40 -9.63
C VAL A 213 13.53 -9.60 -10.15
N VAL A 214 13.35 -9.90 -11.42
CA VAL A 214 13.97 -11.05 -12.11
C VAL A 214 15.00 -10.53 -13.09
N LYS A 215 16.25 -11.00 -12.97
CA LYS A 215 17.26 -10.79 -13.99
C LYS A 215 17.04 -11.77 -15.14
N VAL A 216 16.71 -11.28 -16.33
CA VAL A 216 16.50 -12.09 -17.53
C VAL A 216 17.72 -11.98 -18.45
N GLU A 217 18.33 -13.11 -18.76
CA GLU A 217 19.49 -13.20 -19.65
C GLU A 217 19.01 -13.32 -21.09
N GLN A 218 19.60 -12.55 -22.02
CA GLN A 218 19.20 -12.54 -23.44
C GLN A 218 17.69 -12.25 -23.62
N PRO A 219 17.18 -11.11 -23.13
CA PRO A 219 15.76 -10.81 -23.23
C PRO A 219 15.32 -10.73 -24.70
N GLY A 220 14.19 -11.37 -25.00
CA GLY A 220 13.45 -11.12 -26.24
C GLY A 220 12.76 -9.75 -26.21
N ASP A 221 11.81 -9.55 -27.10
CA ASP A 221 10.92 -8.39 -27.01
C ASP A 221 9.96 -8.49 -25.79
N GLU A 222 9.31 -7.37 -25.45
CA GLU A 222 8.41 -7.31 -24.30
C GLU A 222 7.22 -8.28 -24.43
N ALA A 223 6.73 -8.52 -25.65
CA ALA A 223 5.65 -9.45 -25.91
C ALA A 223 6.05 -10.90 -25.58
N THR A 224 7.29 -11.28 -25.90
CA THR A 224 7.88 -12.58 -25.56
C THR A 224 8.02 -12.72 -24.05
N LEU A 225 8.56 -11.70 -23.37
CA LEU A 225 8.67 -11.70 -21.90
C LEU A 225 7.29 -11.89 -21.25
N ARG A 226 6.27 -11.13 -21.69
CA ARG A 226 4.90 -11.26 -21.16
C ARG A 226 4.35 -12.68 -21.32
N LYS A 227 4.57 -13.29 -22.49
CA LYS A 227 4.13 -14.66 -22.77
C LYS A 227 4.85 -15.68 -21.88
N ASP A 228 6.15 -15.54 -21.72
CA ASP A 228 6.95 -16.51 -20.95
C ASP A 228 6.63 -16.44 -19.46
N PHE A 229 6.49 -15.25 -18.89
CA PHE A 229 6.04 -15.08 -17.50
C PHE A 229 4.61 -15.57 -17.29
N ALA A 230 3.68 -15.28 -18.21
CA ALA A 230 2.31 -15.78 -18.12
C ALA A 230 2.23 -17.31 -18.20
N LYS A 231 3.12 -17.96 -18.98
CA LYS A 231 3.23 -19.42 -19.06
C LYS A 231 3.79 -20.02 -17.78
N ALA A 232 4.86 -19.44 -17.23
CA ALA A 232 5.52 -19.95 -16.03
C ALA A 232 4.74 -19.70 -14.74
N SER A 233 4.04 -18.56 -14.67
CA SER A 233 3.26 -18.14 -13.52
C SER A 233 1.94 -17.52 -13.98
N PRO A 234 0.88 -18.32 -14.18
CA PRO A 234 -0.43 -17.82 -14.55
C PRO A 234 -0.93 -16.75 -13.56
N GLY A 235 -1.49 -15.64 -14.08
CA GLY A 235 -1.93 -14.50 -13.27
C GLY A 235 -0.81 -13.55 -12.82
N SER A 236 0.43 -13.75 -13.30
CA SER A 236 1.48 -12.75 -13.16
C SER A 236 1.36 -11.61 -14.17
N ALA A 237 1.88 -10.44 -13.81
CA ALA A 237 1.92 -9.27 -14.67
C ALA A 237 3.31 -8.62 -14.65
N ILE A 238 3.78 -8.16 -15.80
CA ILE A 238 4.99 -7.34 -15.89
C ILE A 238 4.60 -5.88 -15.64
N LEU A 239 5.17 -5.28 -14.60
CA LEU A 239 4.97 -3.87 -14.22
C LEU A 239 6.07 -2.95 -14.75
N GLY A 240 7.26 -3.51 -15.04
CA GLY A 240 8.38 -2.70 -15.53
C GLY A 240 9.49 -3.57 -16.10
N VAL A 241 10.20 -3.02 -17.08
CA VAL A 241 11.41 -3.60 -17.67
C VAL A 241 12.48 -2.52 -17.66
N PHE A 242 13.64 -2.85 -17.08
CA PHE A 242 14.79 -1.97 -17.06
C PHE A 242 15.97 -2.68 -17.71
N THR A 243 16.56 -2.04 -18.72
CA THR A 243 17.71 -2.59 -19.44
C THR A 243 18.91 -1.67 -19.18
N PRO A 244 19.92 -2.13 -18.41
CA PRO A 244 21.16 -1.40 -18.24
C PRO A 244 21.85 -1.16 -19.59
N GLU A 245 22.50 0.00 -19.74
CA GLU A 245 23.29 0.28 -20.94
C GLU A 245 24.45 -0.72 -21.06
N ALA A 246 24.71 -1.19 -22.30
CA ALA A 246 25.81 -2.08 -22.64
C ALA A 246 25.75 -3.52 -22.08
N GLU A 247 24.64 -3.96 -21.51
CA GLU A 247 24.47 -5.34 -21.00
C GLU A 247 23.47 -6.16 -21.82
N ASN A 248 23.74 -7.46 -22.01
CA ASN A 248 22.86 -8.38 -22.72
C ASN A 248 21.83 -9.06 -21.78
N HIS A 249 21.37 -8.31 -20.78
CA HIS A 249 20.36 -8.74 -19.82
C HIS A 249 19.44 -7.57 -19.46
N CYS A 250 18.25 -7.87 -18.96
CA CYS A 250 17.37 -6.87 -18.38
C CYS A 250 16.86 -7.32 -17.01
N PHE A 251 16.35 -6.37 -16.25
CA PHE A 251 15.61 -6.61 -15.03
C PHE A 251 14.13 -6.44 -15.32
N VAL A 252 13.32 -7.39 -14.86
CA VAL A 252 11.88 -7.38 -15.03
C VAL A 252 11.23 -7.33 -13.65
N LEU A 253 10.41 -6.31 -13.43
CA LEU A 253 9.54 -6.22 -12.27
C LEU A 253 8.25 -7.01 -12.56
N VAL A 254 8.07 -8.10 -11.82
CA VAL A 254 6.97 -9.04 -12.01
C VAL A 254 6.10 -9.06 -10.76
N ASP A 255 4.81 -8.92 -10.98
CA ASP A 255 3.78 -8.99 -9.96
C ASP A 255 3.10 -10.35 -9.98
N VAL A 256 3.19 -11.10 -8.88
CA VAL A 256 2.72 -12.49 -8.76
C VAL A 256 1.69 -12.62 -7.64
N ALA A 257 0.62 -13.38 -7.87
CA ALA A 257 -0.40 -13.63 -6.86
C ALA A 257 0.14 -14.48 -5.68
N GLY A 258 -0.26 -14.11 -4.46
CA GLY A 258 0.10 -14.76 -3.21
C GLY A 258 1.16 -14.01 -2.40
N PHE A 259 1.27 -14.38 -1.13
CA PHE A 259 2.33 -13.94 -0.22
C PHE A 259 3.54 -14.89 -0.31
N LEU A 260 4.52 -14.54 -1.14
CA LEU A 260 5.62 -15.41 -1.59
C LEU A 260 7.00 -14.88 -1.17
N CYS A 261 7.07 -14.08 -0.10
CA CYS A 261 8.29 -13.38 0.32
C CYS A 261 9.48 -14.31 0.64
N ASN A 262 9.22 -15.57 0.99
CA ASN A 262 10.24 -16.59 1.27
C ASN A 262 10.37 -17.63 0.16
N GLN A 263 9.81 -17.37 -1.03
CA GLN A 263 9.68 -18.34 -2.12
C GLN A 263 10.45 -17.91 -3.38
N GLY A 264 11.42 -17.01 -3.26
CA GLY A 264 12.20 -16.49 -4.41
C GLY A 264 12.95 -17.59 -5.18
N GLU A 265 13.57 -18.54 -4.49
CA GLU A 265 14.24 -19.68 -5.13
C GLU A 265 13.24 -20.60 -5.84
N ASN A 266 12.09 -20.88 -5.23
CA ASN A 266 11.04 -21.70 -5.84
C ASN A 266 10.45 -21.01 -7.09
N PHE A 267 10.25 -19.69 -7.03
CA PHE A 267 9.82 -18.91 -8.18
C PHE A 267 10.88 -18.96 -9.30
N ARG A 268 12.16 -18.79 -8.96
CA ARG A 268 13.28 -18.92 -9.92
C ARG A 268 13.31 -20.30 -10.58
N SER A 269 13.21 -21.39 -9.82
CA SER A 269 13.15 -22.75 -10.37
C SER A 269 11.97 -22.91 -11.32
N THR A 270 10.80 -22.38 -10.96
CA THR A 270 9.60 -22.42 -11.81
C THR A 270 9.83 -21.72 -13.15
N LEU A 271 10.50 -20.55 -13.15
CA LEU A 271 10.84 -19.83 -14.38
C LEU A 271 11.80 -20.65 -15.28
N LEU A 272 12.83 -21.25 -14.69
CA LEU A 272 13.81 -22.09 -15.40
C LEU A 272 13.15 -23.32 -16.02
N ASP A 273 12.28 -24.02 -15.28
CA ASP A 273 11.56 -25.21 -15.74
C ASP A 273 10.65 -24.92 -16.94
N HIS A 274 10.16 -23.68 -17.06
CA HIS A 274 9.33 -23.23 -18.18
C HIS A 274 10.13 -22.68 -19.36
N GLY A 275 11.47 -22.68 -19.26
CA GLY A 275 12.40 -22.32 -20.33
C GLY A 275 12.85 -20.86 -20.31
N LEU A 276 12.49 -20.08 -19.29
CA LEU A 276 12.92 -18.69 -19.16
C LEU A 276 14.33 -18.65 -18.58
N LYS A 277 15.28 -18.11 -19.35
CA LYS A 277 16.67 -17.95 -18.89
C LYS A 277 16.78 -16.78 -17.91
N CYS A 278 16.64 -17.06 -16.62
CA CYS A 278 16.84 -16.05 -15.57
C CYS A 278 18.07 -16.32 -14.70
N GLY A 279 18.72 -15.23 -14.31
CA GLY A 279 19.74 -15.19 -13.27
C GLY A 279 19.09 -15.09 -11.89
N ASP A 280 19.43 -14.05 -11.16
CA ASP A 280 18.92 -13.82 -9.79
C ASP A 280 17.46 -13.37 -9.78
N VAL A 281 16.74 -13.81 -8.74
CA VAL A 281 15.37 -13.42 -8.43
C VAL A 281 15.37 -12.88 -7.01
N ARG A 282 14.94 -11.63 -6.83
CA ARG A 282 14.79 -11.01 -5.50
C ARG A 282 13.37 -10.55 -5.26
N VAL A 283 12.95 -10.59 -4.00
CA VAL A 283 11.66 -10.04 -3.56
C VAL A 283 11.84 -8.54 -3.31
N LEU A 284 11.08 -7.72 -4.05
CA LEU A 284 11.02 -6.28 -3.84
C LEU A 284 10.03 -5.90 -2.73
N GLY A 285 9.01 -6.72 -2.53
CA GLY A 285 8.02 -6.52 -1.49
C GLY A 285 6.75 -7.32 -1.72
N ALA A 286 5.75 -7.10 -0.88
CA ALA A 286 4.42 -7.66 -1.02
C ALA A 286 3.37 -6.67 -0.52
N TYR A 287 2.18 -6.76 -1.08
CA TYR A 287 1.07 -5.87 -0.73
C TYR A 287 -0.26 -6.62 -0.76
N GLY A 288 -1.18 -6.20 0.11
CA GLY A 288 -2.56 -6.68 0.04
C GLY A 288 -3.25 -6.12 -1.20
N VAL A 289 -3.94 -6.99 -1.96
CA VAL A 289 -4.75 -6.60 -3.12
C VAL A 289 -5.77 -5.50 -2.75
N PRO A 290 -5.73 -4.33 -3.41
CA PRO A 290 -6.74 -3.28 -3.23
C PRO A 290 -8.16 -3.78 -3.49
N ILE A 291 -9.14 -3.16 -2.83
CA ILE A 291 -10.56 -3.45 -3.01
C ILE A 291 -10.96 -3.06 -4.45
N PRO A 292 -11.54 -3.99 -5.23
CA PRO A 292 -11.96 -3.74 -6.61
C PRO A 292 -12.97 -2.60 -6.74
N ALA A 293 -12.96 -1.90 -7.88
CA ALA A 293 -13.84 -0.76 -8.12
C ALA A 293 -15.34 -1.13 -8.18
N ASP A 294 -15.68 -2.36 -8.54
CA ASP A 294 -17.03 -2.90 -8.55
C ASP A 294 -17.54 -3.28 -7.15
N GLU A 295 -16.64 -3.39 -6.16
CA GLU A 295 -16.98 -3.58 -4.75
C GLU A 295 -17.13 -2.25 -3.98
N MET A 296 -16.75 -1.11 -4.58
CA MET A 296 -16.79 0.24 -4.02
C MET A 296 -18.09 0.99 -4.33
#